data_AF-A0A8J3WY45-F1
#
_entry.id   AF-A0A8J3WY45-F1
#
_cell.length_a   1.000
_cell.length_b   1.000
_cell.length_c   1.000
_cell.angle_alpha   90.00
_cell.angle_beta   90.00
_cell.angle_gamma   90.00
#
_symmetry.space_group_name_H-M   'P 1'
#
loop_
_entity.id
_entity.type
_entity.pdbx_description
1 polymer ?
#
loop_
_entity_poly.entity_id
_entity_poly.type
_entity_poly.pdbx_seq_one_letter_code
_entity_poly.pdbx_strand_id
1 'polypeptide(L)' 'MALRFLGKDPNSNGGNSPTLYYDDERDTYVFQSWKVLDPERLAQLSLPEHETVIEFPRRMMRFFPEVADVDPRV' A
#
# COMPACT_ATOMS: atom_id res chain seq x y z
N MET A 1 5.84 -16.69 10.18
CA MET A 1 6.25 -15.32 10.56
C MET A 1 7.24 -14.74 9.57
N ALA A 2 6.90 -14.68 8.29
CA ALA A 2 7.78 -14.11 7.28
C ALA A 2 6.98 -13.10 6.46
N LEU A 3 7.15 -11.81 6.77
CA LEU A 3 6.70 -10.77 5.85
C LEU A 3 7.62 -10.83 4.63
N ARG A 4 7.08 -11.27 3.49
CA ARG A 4 7.79 -11.27 2.21
C ARG A 4 7.81 -9.86 1.65
N PHE A 5 9.01 -9.31 1.50
CA PHE A 5 9.20 -8.05 0.81
C PHE A 5 8.82 -8.21 -0.67
N LEU A 6 7.80 -7.46 -1.13
CA LEU A 6 7.36 -7.47 -2.52
C LEU A 6 8.02 -6.37 -3.34
N GLY A 7 8.20 -5.19 -2.73
CA GLY A 7 8.78 -4.07 -3.45
C GLY A 7 8.79 -2.78 -2.65
N LYS A 8 9.67 -1.89 -3.06
CA LYS A 8 9.83 -0.54 -2.52
C LYS A 8 9.91 0.43 -3.68
N ASP A 9 9.39 1.64 -3.50
CA ASP A 9 9.48 2.67 -4.53
C ASP A 9 10.93 3.10 -4.77
N PRO A 10 11.46 2.94 -6.00
CA PRO A 10 12.84 3.30 -6.32
C PRO A 10 13.05 4.82 -6.45
N ASN A 11 11.97 5.60 -6.55
CA ASN A 11 12.01 7.06 -6.65
C ASN A 11 11.87 7.76 -5.29
N SER A 12 11.88 7.02 -4.18
CA SER A 12 11.85 7.60 -2.85
C SER A 12 13.19 8.31 -2.56
N ASN A 13 13.25 9.60 -2.84
CA ASN A 13 14.40 10.47 -2.59
C ASN A 13 14.55 10.74 -1.07
N GLY A 14 15.09 9.75 -0.33
CA GLY A 14 15.40 9.84 1.11
C GLY A 14 14.33 9.30 2.07
N GLY A 15 13.14 8.97 1.58
CA GLY A 15 11.96 8.74 2.43
C GLY A 15 11.59 7.30 2.75
N ASN A 16 12.40 6.26 2.50
CA ASN A 16 12.18 4.83 2.82
C ASN A 16 10.79 4.20 2.56
N SER A 17 9.88 4.93 1.92
CA SER A 17 8.47 4.65 1.74
C SER A 17 8.08 5.16 0.35
N PRO A 18 7.09 4.53 -0.29
CA PRO A 18 6.31 3.40 0.20
C PRO A 18 7.00 2.04 -0.01
N THR A 19 6.70 1.11 0.90
CA THR A 19 7.16 -0.29 0.86
C THR A 19 5.97 -1.24 1.00
N LEU A 20 5.98 -2.32 0.22
CA LEU A 20 4.96 -3.35 0.19
C LEU A 20 5.54 -4.68 0.68
N TYR A 21 4.81 -5.31 1.60
CA TYR A 21 5.08 -6.64 2.10
C TYR A 21 3.85 -7.54 1.93
N TYR A 22 4.07 -8.83 1.84
CA TYR A 22 3.03 -9.86 1.86
C TYR A 22 3.22 -10.72 3.10
N ASP A 23 2.14 -10.95 3.84
CA ASP A 23 2.11 -11.83 5.01
C ASP A 23 1.57 -13.18 4.57
N ASP A 24 2.47 -14.17 4.36
CA ASP A 24 2.07 -15.53 3.97
C ASP A 24 1.26 -16.26 5.07
N GLU A 25 1.29 -15.80 6.33
CA GLU A 25 0.50 -16.46 7.40
C GLU A 25 -0.94 -15.99 7.42
N ARG A 26 -1.16 -14.71 7.13
CA ARG A 26 -2.49 -14.11 7.12
C ARG A 26 -3.12 -14.03 5.74
N ASP A 27 -2.35 -14.32 4.69
CA ASP A 27 -2.73 -14.08 3.31
C ASP A 27 -3.19 -12.62 3.08
N THR A 28 -2.40 -11.68 3.62
CA THR A 28 -2.72 -10.24 3.54
C THR A 28 -1.52 -9.41 3.13
N TYR A 29 -1.77 -8.23 2.55
CA TYR A 29 -0.74 -7.27 2.19
C TYR A 29 -0.53 -6.24 3.30
N VAL A 30 0.73 -5.99 3.64
CA VAL A 30 1.13 -4.98 4.61
C VAL A 30 1.78 -3.81 3.88
N PHE A 31 1.20 -2.62 4.07
CA PHE A 31 1.62 -1.39 3.42
C PHE A 31 2.33 -0.48 4.41
N GLN A 32 3.54 -0.05 4.06
CA GLN A 32 4.24 1.02 4.76
C GLN A 32 4.25 2.26 3.86
N SER A 33 3.49 3.29 4.21
CA SER A 33 3.45 4.56 3.48
C SER A 33 3.15 5.76 4.39
N TRP A 34 3.03 6.95 3.80
CA TRP A 34 2.70 8.18 4.51
C TRP A 34 1.24 8.20 4.96
N LYS A 35 1.01 8.54 6.23
CA LYS A 35 -0.33 8.73 6.77
C LYS A 35 -0.97 9.96 6.14
N VAL A 36 -2.22 9.83 5.69
CA VAL A 36 -3.03 10.98 5.25
C VAL A 36 -3.44 11.76 6.50
N LEU A 37 -3.00 13.01 6.58
CA LEU A 37 -3.34 13.93 7.69
C LEU A 37 -4.35 15.00 7.25
N ASP A 38 -4.72 15.01 5.98
CA ASP A 38 -5.63 15.97 5.39
C ASP A 38 -7.08 15.73 5.87
N PRO A 39 -7.68 16.64 6.65
CA PRO A 39 -9.00 16.43 7.21
C PRO A 39 -10.12 16.42 6.17
N GLU A 40 -9.98 17.09 5.02
CA GLU A 40 -10.98 17.06 3.95
C GLU A 40 -11.03 15.71 3.25
N ARG A 41 -9.86 15.07 3.07
CA ARG A 41 -9.77 13.70 2.56
C ARG A 41 -10.27 12.68 3.58
N LEU A 42 -9.92 12.85 4.85
CA LEU A 42 -10.38 11.96 5.92
C LEU A 42 -11.89 12.07 6.13
N ALA A 43 -12.49 13.26 5.99
CA ALA A 43 -13.93 13.47 6.11
C ALA A 43 -14.75 12.79 4.98
N GLN A 44 -14.13 12.50 3.83
CA GLN A 44 -14.75 11.72 2.76
C GLN A 44 -14.79 10.22 3.06
N LEU A 45 -14.06 9.77 4.08
CA LEU A 45 -13.96 8.38 4.50
C LEU A 45 -14.64 8.19 5.86
N SER A 46 -15.38 7.10 6.02
CA SER A 46 -15.92 6.73 7.32
C SER A 46 -14.89 5.90 8.08
N LEU A 47 -14.03 6.57 8.85
CA LEU A 47 -12.92 5.95 9.58
C LEU A 47 -13.30 5.74 11.06
N PRO A 48 -13.39 4.48 11.54
CA PRO A 48 -13.39 4.16 12.96
C PRO A 48 -12.12 4.66 13.65
N GLU A 49 -12.18 4.89 14.96
CA GLU A 49 -11.03 5.38 15.75
C GLU A 49 -9.78 4.48 15.68
N HIS A 50 -9.93 3.20 15.33
CA HIS A 50 -8.83 2.25 15.22
C HIS A 50 -8.23 2.15 13.81
N GLU A 51 -8.77 2.88 12.83
CA GLU A 51 -8.29 2.84 11.44
C GLU A 51 -7.38 4.03 11.11
N THR A 52 -6.52 3.84 10.12
CA THR A 52 -5.63 4.89 9.62
C THR A 52 -5.58 4.82 8.11
N VAL A 53 -5.61 5.98 7.47
CA VAL A 53 -5.48 6.09 6.02
C VAL A 53 -4.04 6.41 5.68
N ILE A 54 -3.52 5.69 4.70
CA ILE A 54 -2.21 5.94 4.12
C ILE A 54 -2.35 6.30 2.64
N GLU A 55 -1.47 7.17 2.17
CA GLU A 55 -1.38 7.51 0.76
C GLU A 55 -0.45 6.50 0.08
N PHE A 56 -1.00 5.61 -0.73
CA PHE A 56 -0.20 4.59 -1.43
C PHE A 56 -0.17 4.88 -2.95
N PRO A 57 1.01 5.10 -3.55
CA PRO A 57 1.13 5.42 -4.97
C PRO A 57 0.66 4.29 -5.88
N ARG A 58 -0.23 4.60 -6.83
CA ARG A 58 -0.73 3.65 -7.84
C ARG A 58 0.39 2.92 -8.60
N ARG A 59 1.53 3.57 -8.84
CA ARG A 59 2.69 2.95 -9.53
C ARG A 59 3.26 1.73 -8.82
N MET A 60 3.00 1.57 -7.52
CA MET A 60 3.41 0.38 -6.76
C MET A 60 2.43 -0.80 -6.90
N MET A 61 1.26 -0.60 -7.49
CA MET A 61 0.32 -1.70 -7.79
C MET A 61 0.95 -2.77 -8.69
N ARG A 62 2.01 -2.44 -9.44
CA ARG A 62 2.80 -3.40 -10.23
C ARG A 62 3.47 -4.51 -9.40
N PHE A 63 3.64 -4.32 -8.10
CA PHE A 63 4.26 -5.31 -7.21
C PHE A 63 3.27 -6.35 -6.70
N PHE A 64 1.97 -6.17 -6.98
CA PHE A 64 0.96 -7.13 -6.63
C PHE A 64 0.89 -8.22 -7.70
N PRO A 65 1.15 -9.48 -7.34
CA PRO A 65 1.11 -10.58 -8.30
C PRO A 65 -0.29 -10.72 -8.92
N GLU A 66 -1.36 -10.42 -8.18
CA GLU A 66 -2.74 -10.50 -8.65
C GLU A 66 -3.12 -9.42 -9.68
N VAL A 67 -2.50 -8.24 -9.61
CA VAL A 67 -2.76 -7.14 -10.56
C VAL A 67 -1.90 -7.27 -11.81
N ALA A 68 -0.73 -7.92 -11.69
CA ALA A 68 0.16 -8.17 -12.82
C ALA A 68 -0.42 -9.17 -13.84
N ASP A 69 -1.39 -9.99 -13.44
CA ASP A 69 -2.04 -11.01 -14.30
C ASP A 69 -3.37 -10.52 -14.93
N VAL A 70 -3.86 -9.34 -14.55
CA VAL A 70 -5.06 -8.77 -15.18
C VAL A 70 -4.68 -8.19 -16.54
N ASP A 71 -5.01 -8.94 -17.60
CA ASP A 71 -5.01 -8.44 -18.98
C ASP A 71 -5.80 -7.12 -19.02
N PRO A 72 -5.21 -6.00 -19.48
CA PRO A 72 -5.88 -4.71 -19.54
C PRO A 72 -7.03 -4.63 -20.59
N ARG A 73 -7.57 -5.76 -21.06
CA ARG A 73 -8.60 -5.85 -22.11
C ARG A 73 -9.92 -6.52 -21.71
N VAL A 74 -10.25 -6.60 -20.42
CA VAL A 74 -11.60 -7.06 -19.99
C VAL A 74 -12.45 -5.91 -19.49
#